data_AF-A0A815KP05-F1
#
_entry.id   AF-A0A815KP05-F1
#
_cell.length_a   1.000
_cell.length_b   1.000
_cell.length_c   1.000
_cell.angle_alpha   90.00
_cell.angle_beta   90.00
_cell.angle_gamma   90.00
#
_symmetry.space_group_name_H-M   'P 1'
#
loop_
_entity.id
_entity.type
_entity.pdbx_description
1 polymer ?
#
loop_
_entity_poly.entity_id
_entity_poly.type
_entity_poly.pdbx_seq_one_letter_code
_entity_poly.pdbx_strand_id
1 'polypeptide(L)'
;MSSTEAMYPQTSLHGNGSSCPWRIVRKGFNVEGLCRNIHCPGYGQMVIVNKGFGEYDFARVILEQHILCPICNHEIYPTKYGLN
;
A
#
# COMPACT_ATOMS: atom_id res chain seq x y z
N MET A 1 -33.42 7.01 -2.05
CA MET A 1 -32.48 6.09 -1.36
C MET A 1 -31.11 6.36 -1.93
N SER A 2 -30.35 7.25 -1.29
CA SER A 2 -29.06 7.74 -1.77
C SER A 2 -27.96 6.86 -1.19
N SER A 3 -27.37 6.03 -2.03
CA SER A 3 -26.22 5.21 -1.70
C SER A 3 -25.03 6.13 -1.49
N THR A 4 -24.49 6.14 -0.27
CA THR A 4 -23.30 6.91 0.07
C THR A 4 -22.11 6.22 -0.58
N GLU A 5 -21.73 6.66 -1.77
CA GLU A 5 -20.42 6.34 -2.34
C GLU A 5 -19.36 6.88 -1.39
N ALA A 6 -18.61 5.97 -0.76
CA ALA A 6 -17.42 6.32 -0.03
C ALA A 6 -16.39 6.86 -1.03
N MET A 7 -16.46 8.16 -1.28
CA MET A 7 -15.51 8.93 -2.06
C MET A 7 -14.18 8.93 -1.29
N TYR A 8 -13.36 7.90 -1.53
CA TYR A 8 -11.97 7.94 -1.11
C TYR A 8 -11.32 9.12 -1.83
N PRO A 9 -10.69 10.08 -1.13
CA PRO A 9 -9.99 11.15 -1.80
C PRO A 9 -8.81 10.52 -2.54
N GLN A 10 -8.90 10.44 -3.88
CA GLN A 10 -7.74 10.32 -4.74
C GLN A 10 -6.96 11.63 -4.64
N THR A 11 -6.17 11.77 -3.57
CA THR A 11 -5.27 12.90 -3.41
C THR A 11 -4.05 12.62 -4.28
N SER A 12 -4.11 13.11 -5.51
CA SER A 12 -2.91 13.52 -6.25
C SER A 12 -2.01 14.28 -5.28
N LEU A 13 -0.79 13.78 -5.12
CA LEU A 13 0.28 14.36 -4.31
C LEU A 13 0.64 15.76 -4.85
N HIS A 14 -0.12 16.79 -4.46
CA HIS A 14 0.38 18.15 -4.44
C HIS A 14 1.15 18.32 -3.13
N GLY A 15 2.47 18.21 -3.24
CA GLY A 15 3.38 18.31 -2.12
C GLY A 15 3.41 19.71 -1.53
N ASN A 16 3.05 19.79 -0.25
CA ASN A 16 3.62 20.76 0.66
C ASN A 16 3.61 20.14 2.07
N GLY A 17 4.79 19.77 2.57
CA GLY A 17 4.97 19.16 3.89
C GLY A 17 5.24 17.65 3.84
N SER A 18 6.46 17.26 4.22
CA SER A 18 6.86 15.91 4.66
C SER A 18 6.33 14.75 3.81
N SER A 19 7.07 14.36 2.76
CA SER A 19 6.80 13.12 2.04
C SER A 19 6.76 11.96 3.05
N CYS A 20 5.59 11.34 3.25
CA CYS A 20 5.45 10.12 4.05
C CYS A 20 6.17 8.99 3.30
N PRO A 21 7.37 8.55 3.74
CA PRO A 21 8.17 7.62 2.95
C PRO A 21 7.49 6.25 2.76
N TRP A 22 6.49 5.92 3.59
CA TRP A 22 5.70 4.70 3.49
C TRP A 22 4.50 4.76 2.54
N ARG A 23 4.12 5.93 1.99
CA ARG A 23 2.89 6.09 1.16
C ARG A 23 3.16 6.56 -0.28
N ILE A 24 4.33 6.23 -0.82
CA ILE A 24 4.70 6.58 -2.20
C ILE A 24 4.09 5.55 -3.17
N VAL A 25 3.25 6.01 -4.10
CA VAL A 25 2.73 5.21 -5.22
C VAL A 25 3.61 5.38 -6.46
N ARG A 26 3.95 4.29 -7.14
CA ARG A 26 4.67 4.27 -8.41
C ARG A 26 3.83 3.57 -9.48
N LYS A 27 4.25 3.72 -10.74
CA LYS A 27 3.59 3.04 -11.87
C LYS A 27 3.68 1.51 -11.74
N GLY A 28 2.64 0.82 -12.17
CA GLY A 28 2.52 -0.64 -12.14
C GLY A 28 1.73 -1.15 -10.95
N PHE A 29 2.04 -2.36 -10.50
CA PHE A 29 1.31 -3.02 -9.44
C PHE A 29 1.75 -2.54 -8.05
N ASN A 30 0.77 -2.18 -7.23
CA ASN A 30 0.94 -1.65 -5.88
C ASN A 30 0.06 -2.42 -4.90
N VAL A 31 0.58 -2.60 -3.70
CA VAL A 31 -0.16 -3.20 -2.58
C VAL A 31 -0.18 -2.24 -1.41
N GLU A 32 -1.37 -1.91 -0.92
CA GLU A 32 -1.55 -1.17 0.33
C GLU A 32 -1.80 -2.17 1.47
N GLY A 33 -1.11 -2.00 2.59
CA GLY A 33 -1.32 -2.84 3.78
C GLY A 33 -0.84 -2.20 5.08
N LEU A 34 -1.28 -2.74 6.20
CA LEU A 34 -0.96 -2.24 7.54
C LEU A 34 0.38 -2.81 8.03
N CYS A 35 1.32 -1.94 8.38
CA CYS A 35 2.54 -2.37 9.08
C CYS A 35 2.25 -2.62 10.56
N ARG A 36 2.59 -3.82 11.05
CA ARG A 36 2.34 -4.25 12.43
C ARG A 36 3.61 -4.32 13.29
N ASN A 37 4.77 -3.97 12.73
CA ASN A 37 6.02 -3.94 13.49
C ASN A 37 6.12 -2.64 14.32
N ILE A 38 6.06 -2.76 15.64
CA ILE A 38 6.12 -1.65 16.61
C ILE A 38 7.39 -0.80 16.54
N HIS A 39 8.48 -1.33 15.98
CA HIS A 39 9.75 -0.63 15.82
C HIS A 39 9.88 0.10 14.48
N CYS A 40 8.87 -0.02 13.61
CA CYS A 40 8.85 0.65 12.32
C CYS A 40 8.26 2.06 12.45
N PRO A 41 8.84 3.09 11.80
CA PRO A 41 8.19 4.40 11.65
C PRO A 41 6.78 4.33 11.03
N GLY A 42 6.49 3.27 10.26
CA GLY A 42 5.18 2.99 9.70
C GLY A 42 4.25 2.16 10.59
N TYR A 43 4.58 1.88 11.86
CA TYR A 43 3.73 1.10 12.76
C TYR A 43 2.31 1.69 12.85
N GLY A 44 1.30 0.84 12.65
CA GLY A 44 -0.10 1.26 12.69
C GLY A 44 -0.52 2.13 11.49
N GLN A 45 0.37 2.35 10.52
CA GLN A 45 0.09 3.10 9.30
C GLN A 45 -0.11 2.16 8.11
N MET A 46 -0.95 2.59 7.18
CA MET A 46 -1.05 1.96 5.87
C MET A 46 0.15 2.34 5.02
N VAL A 47 0.89 1.34 4.55
CA VAL A 47 2.09 1.48 3.72
C VAL A 47 1.82 0.97 2.30
N ILE A 48 2.54 1.51 1.32
CA ILE A 48 2.42 1.16 -0.08
C ILE A 48 3.68 0.41 -0.53
N VAL A 49 3.50 -0.83 -0.96
CA VAL A 49 4.54 -1.69 -1.52
C VAL A 49 4.42 -1.64 -3.03
N ASN A 50 5.44 -1.06 -3.66
CA ASN A 50 5.52 -0.91 -5.10
C ASN A 50 6.16 -2.17 -5.69
N LYS A 51 5.37 -3.03 -6.34
CA LYS A 51 5.88 -4.21 -7.06
C LYS A 51 6.33 -3.86 -8.48
N GLY A 52 5.75 -2.81 -9.08
CA GLY A 52 6.10 -2.34 -10.42
C GLY A 52 5.42 -3.15 -11.52
N PHE A 53 5.89 -3.03 -12.76
CA PHE A 53 5.38 -3.81 -13.89
C PHE A 53 5.98 -5.21 -13.92
N GLY A 54 5.17 -6.20 -14.24
CA GLY A 54 5.60 -7.59 -14.32
C GLY A 54 4.42 -8.54 -14.50
N GLU A 55 4.74 -9.80 -14.72
CA GLU A 55 3.77 -10.88 -14.69
C GLU A 55 3.58 -11.33 -13.24
N TYR A 56 2.35 -11.23 -12.74
CA TYR A 56 2.00 -11.63 -11.40
C TYR A 56 0.86 -12.63 -11.46
N ASP A 57 1.06 -13.78 -10.82
CA ASP A 57 -0.04 -14.65 -10.43
C ASP A 57 -0.75 -13.99 -9.23
N PHE A 58 -1.87 -13.32 -9.49
CA PHE A 58 -2.63 -12.63 -8.44
C PHE A 58 -3.11 -13.59 -7.35
N ALA A 59 -3.45 -14.83 -7.69
CA ALA A 59 -3.88 -15.80 -6.69
C ALA A 59 -2.74 -16.12 -5.72
N ARG A 60 -1.53 -16.38 -6.24
CA ARG A 60 -0.34 -16.58 -5.40
C ARG A 60 0.00 -15.34 -4.59
N VAL A 61 -0.01 -14.15 -5.19
CA VAL A 61 0.27 -12.90 -4.47
C VAL A 61 -0.68 -12.66 -3.30
N ILE A 62 -1.97 -12.95 -3.48
CA ILE A 62 -3.00 -12.72 -2.45
C ILE A 62 -2.95 -13.81 -1.38
N LEU A 63 -2.75 -15.07 -1.76
CA LEU A 63 -2.82 -16.22 -0.86
C LEU A 63 -1.52 -16.44 -0.06
N GLU A 64 -0.35 -16.20 -0.65
CA GLU A 64 0.94 -16.46 -0.01
C GLU A 64 1.35 -15.34 0.98
N GLN A 65 0.68 -14.17 0.98
CA GLN A 65 0.80 -13.06 1.94
C GLN A 65 2.22 -12.53 2.28
N HIS A 66 3.28 -12.95 1.58
CA HIS A 66 4.64 -12.47 1.81
C HIS A 66 4.88 -11.09 1.18
N ILE A 67 4.23 -10.07 1.74
CA ILE A 67 4.35 -8.68 1.32
C ILE A 67 5.04 -7.89 2.43
N LEU A 68 6.23 -7.36 2.11
CA LEU A 68 7.11 -6.73 3.08
C LEU A 68 6.94 -5.22 3.09
N CYS A 69 6.88 -4.65 4.29
CA CYS A 69 6.90 -3.22 4.50
C CYS A 69 8.18 -2.63 3.88
N PRO A 70 8.09 -1.54 3.08
CA PRO A 70 9.26 -0.99 2.40
C PRO A 70 10.23 -0.28 3.35
N ILE A 71 9.86 -0.11 4.62
CA ILE A 71 10.67 0.56 5.64
C ILE A 71 11.39 -0.43 6.55
N CYS A 72 10.65 -1.38 7.13
CA CYS A 72 11.20 -2.30 8.13
C CYS A 72 11.38 -3.73 7.61
N ASN A 73 10.98 -4.02 6.37
CA ASN A 73 11.05 -5.34 5.74
C ASN A 73 10.32 -6.47 6.51
N HIS A 74 9.39 -6.12 7.40
CA HIS A 74 8.48 -7.08 8.06
C HIS A 74 7.20 -7.22 7.26
N GLU A 75 6.53 -8.36 7.41
CA GLU A 75 5.25 -8.61 6.77
C GLU A 75 4.20 -7.58 7.17
N ILE A 76 3.47 -7.09 6.17
CA ILE A 76 2.29 -6.24 6.35
C ILE A 76 1.04 -7.09 6.33
N TYR A 77 -0.08 -6.53 6.77
CA TYR A 77 -1.40 -7.09 6.46
C TYR A 77 -1.94 -6.42 5.19
N PRO A 78 -1.96 -7.10 4.03
CA PRO A 78 -2.46 -6.50 2.79
C PRO A 78 -3.97 -6.23 2.90
N THR A 79 -4.40 -5.05 2.45
CA THR A 79 -5.83 -4.68 2.46
C THR A 79 -6.35 -4.32 1.07
N LYS A 80 -5.49 -3.80 0.19
CA LYS A 80 -5.87 -3.40 -1.17
C LYS A 80 -4.76 -3.71 -2.17
N TYR A 81 -5.17 -4.06 -3.37
CA TYR A 81 -4.30 -4.35 -4.50
C TYR A 81 -4.75 -3.46 -5.67
N GLY A 82 -3.81 -2.85 -6.38
CA GLY A 82 -4.16 -1.89 -7.44
C GLY A 82 -3.07 -1.72 -8.48
N LEU A 83 -3.50 -1.37 -9.70
CA LEU A 83 -2.64 -0.92 -10.79
C LEU A 83 -2.73 0.61 -10.86
N ASN A 84 -1.58 1.26 -11.04
CA ASN A 84 -1.45 2.71 -11.20
C ASN A 84 -0.60 3.09 -12.41
#